data_AF-X5M9Z3-F1
#
_entry.id   AF-X5M9Z3-F1
#
_cell.length_a   1.000
_cell.length_b   1.000
_cell.length_c   1.000
_cell.angle_alpha   90.00
_cell.angle_beta   90.00
_cell.angle_gamma   90.00
#
_symmetry.space_group_name_H-M   'P 1'
#
loop_
_entity.id
_entity.type
_entity.pdbx_description
1 polymer ?
#
loop_
_entity_poly.entity_id
_entity_poly.type
_entity_poly.pdbx_seq_one_letter_code
_entity_poly.pdbx_strand_id
1 'polypeptide(L)'
;MRNLFTAAFLASVLLVGAVSTPSNAQSYPFPLSDISTELGMTEERFERWWSQAPASMKSELSSQPLGKWRPTVVCDVLGFRIGSTEGAECRETKYKERMATADQWNADGSYKGPSDECLARNKTDKWGRLICG
;
A
#
# COMPACT_ATOMS: atom_id res chain seq x y z
N MET A 1 42.98 -29.94 -58.51
CA MET A 1 42.16 -31.13 -58.20
C MET A 1 42.61 -31.70 -56.87
N ARG A 2 41.78 -31.54 -55.83
CA ARG A 2 41.87 -31.96 -54.41
C ARG A 2 40.97 -30.95 -53.67
N ASN A 3 40.07 -31.26 -52.75
CA ASN A 3 39.50 -32.48 -52.19
C ASN A 3 38.40 -31.96 -51.22
N LEU A 4 37.50 -32.87 -50.82
CA LEU A 4 36.73 -32.86 -49.57
C LEU A 4 35.42 -32.05 -49.52
N PHE A 5 34.34 -32.81 -49.67
CA PHE A 5 33.03 -32.61 -49.04
C PHE A 5 33.19 -32.32 -47.54
N THR A 6 32.48 -31.32 -47.01
CA THR A 6 32.26 -31.24 -45.55
C THR A 6 30.92 -30.57 -45.24
N ALA A 7 30.02 -31.41 -44.72
CA ALA A 7 28.95 -31.20 -43.74
C ALA A 7 28.12 -29.90 -43.77
N ALA A 8 26.83 -30.09 -44.09
CA ALA A 8 25.74 -29.20 -43.70
C ALA A 8 25.61 -29.14 -42.18
N PHE A 9 25.58 -27.93 -41.61
CA PHE A 9 25.12 -27.68 -40.25
C PHE A 9 23.93 -26.71 -40.32
N LEU A 10 22.73 -27.28 -40.19
CA LEU A 10 21.50 -26.56 -39.87
C LEU A 10 21.55 -26.22 -38.38
N ALA A 11 21.76 -24.95 -38.04
CA ALA A 11 21.55 -24.45 -36.69
C ALA A 11 20.35 -23.51 -36.71
N SER A 12 19.19 -24.06 -36.36
CA SER A 12 17.96 -23.32 -36.08
C SER A 12 18.22 -22.34 -34.93
N VAL A 13 18.28 -21.05 -35.25
CA VAL A 13 18.27 -19.99 -34.24
C VAL A 13 16.84 -19.86 -33.72
N LEU A 14 16.55 -20.55 -32.62
CA LEU A 14 15.42 -20.25 -31.75
C LEU A 14 15.68 -18.87 -31.13
N LEU A 15 15.13 -17.83 -31.76
CA LEU A 15 14.96 -16.53 -31.10
C LEU A 15 13.92 -16.72 -30.00
N VAL A 16 14.42 -17.00 -28.80
CA VAL A 16 13.69 -16.94 -27.54
C VAL A 16 13.06 -15.55 -27.45
N GLY A 17 11.74 -15.49 -27.57
CA GLY A 17 10.98 -14.31 -27.18
C GLY A 17 11.25 -14.08 -25.69
N ALA A 18 12.05 -13.06 -25.39
CA ALA A 18 12.17 -12.53 -24.04
C ALA A 18 10.79 -11.97 -23.68
N VAL A 19 10.00 -12.80 -22.98
CA VAL A 19 8.84 -12.35 -22.21
C VAL A 19 9.36 -11.26 -21.27
N SER A 20 8.95 -10.03 -21.55
CA SER A 20 9.07 -8.91 -20.63
C SER A 20 8.43 -9.33 -19.31
N THR A 21 9.23 -9.51 -18.26
CA THR A 21 8.72 -9.62 -16.89
C THR A 21 8.60 -8.20 -16.32
N PRO A 22 7.41 -7.57 -16.25
CA PRO A 22 7.28 -6.41 -15.40
C PRO A 22 7.04 -6.94 -13.99
N SER A 23 8.09 -7.10 -13.20
CA SER A 23 7.99 -6.98 -11.74
C SER A 23 9.39 -7.20 -11.17
N ASN A 24 10.00 -6.13 -10.66
CA ASN A 24 10.80 -6.32 -9.46
C ASN A 24 9.80 -6.86 -8.44
N ALA A 25 9.81 -8.17 -8.18
CA ALA A 25 8.93 -8.79 -7.19
C ALA A 25 9.33 -8.27 -5.81
N GLN A 26 8.88 -7.06 -5.48
CA GLN A 26 9.07 -6.47 -4.16
C GLN A 26 8.22 -7.31 -3.21
N SER A 27 8.86 -7.96 -2.24
CA SER A 27 8.13 -8.70 -1.22
C SER A 27 7.49 -7.71 -0.25
N TYR A 28 6.18 -7.83 -0.07
CA TYR A 28 5.43 -7.08 0.92
C TYR A 28 5.24 -7.92 2.19
N PRO A 29 5.24 -7.31 3.39
CA PRO A 29 4.99 -8.04 4.63
C PRO A 29 3.53 -8.51 4.80
N PHE A 30 2.62 -7.99 3.99
CA PHE A 30 1.20 -8.36 3.95
C PHE A 30 0.75 -8.59 2.48
N PRO A 31 -0.30 -9.39 2.23
CA PRO A 31 -0.90 -9.52 0.91
C PRO A 31 -1.32 -8.16 0.32
N LEU A 32 -1.15 -7.98 -0.99
CA LEU A 32 -1.50 -6.73 -1.68
C LEU A 32 -2.99 -6.38 -1.55
N SER A 33 -3.88 -7.38 -1.54
CA SER A 33 -5.32 -7.22 -1.31
C SER A 33 -5.62 -6.57 0.03
N ASP A 34 -4.92 -7.01 1.08
CA ASP A 34 -5.13 -6.54 2.44
C ASP A 34 -4.63 -5.10 2.57
N ILE A 35 -3.47 -4.81 1.95
CA ILE A 35 -2.91 -3.46 1.87
C ILE A 35 -3.83 -2.51 1.10
N SER A 36 -4.32 -2.93 -0.07
CA SER A 36 -5.24 -2.18 -0.91
C SER A 36 -6.50 -1.78 -0.14
N THR A 37 -7.08 -2.74 0.60
CA THR A 37 -8.28 -2.51 1.40
C THR A 37 -8.00 -1.61 2.60
N GLU A 38 -6.93 -1.88 3.35
CA GLU A 38 -6.47 -1.07 4.48
C GLU A 38 -6.25 0.40 4.10
N LEU A 39 -5.59 0.63 2.98
CA LEU A 39 -5.19 1.96 2.51
C LEU A 39 -6.27 2.65 1.66
N GLY A 40 -7.29 1.90 1.20
CA GLY A 40 -8.30 2.41 0.27
C GLY A 40 -7.69 2.86 -1.07
N MET A 41 -6.65 2.18 -1.54
CA MET A 41 -5.98 2.48 -2.82
C MET A 41 -5.85 1.22 -3.65
N THR A 42 -5.88 1.35 -4.98
CA THR A 42 -5.64 0.22 -5.88
C THR A 42 -4.24 -0.35 -5.67
N GLU A 43 -4.06 -1.65 -5.93
CA GLU A 43 -2.75 -2.32 -5.84
C GLU A 43 -1.70 -1.55 -6.67
N GLU A 44 -2.01 -1.21 -7.93
CA GLU A 44 -1.11 -0.44 -8.80
C GLU A 44 -0.67 0.90 -8.19
N ARG A 45 -1.61 1.62 -7.54
CA ARG A 45 -1.30 2.90 -6.88
C ARG A 45 -0.38 2.68 -5.67
N PHE A 46 -0.63 1.62 -4.89
CA PHE A 46 0.23 1.24 -3.78
C PHE A 46 1.63 0.87 -4.27
N GLU A 47 1.76 0.02 -5.29
CA GLU A 47 3.06 -0.40 -5.81
C GLU A 47 3.89 0.78 -6.31
N ARG A 48 3.25 1.72 -7.02
CA ARG A 48 3.89 2.95 -7.49
C ARG A 48 4.40 3.80 -6.33
N TRP A 49 3.59 3.98 -5.29
CA TRP A 49 4.00 4.71 -4.08
C TRP A 49 5.12 3.97 -3.34
N TRP A 50 4.97 2.66 -3.09
CA TRP A 50 5.95 1.83 -2.40
C TRP A 50 7.29 1.81 -3.12
N SER A 51 7.32 1.78 -4.46
CA SER A 51 8.57 1.85 -5.23
C SER A 51 9.38 3.13 -4.97
N GLN A 52 8.71 4.24 -4.62
CA GLN A 52 9.31 5.54 -4.35
C GLN A 52 9.52 5.83 -2.86
N ALA A 53 8.88 5.06 -1.98
CA ALA A 53 8.94 5.26 -0.54
C ALA A 53 10.39 5.04 -0.02
N PRO A 54 10.88 5.91 0.90
CA PRO A 54 12.19 5.74 1.51
C PRO A 54 12.36 4.40 2.23
N ALA A 55 13.57 3.84 2.24
CA ALA A 55 13.87 2.58 2.92
C ALA A 55 13.52 2.61 4.43
N SER A 56 13.75 3.75 5.09
CA SER A 56 13.37 3.96 6.49
C SER A 56 11.87 3.82 6.71
N MET A 57 11.06 4.32 5.77
CA MET A 57 9.61 4.20 5.83
C MET A 57 9.14 2.76 5.62
N LYS A 58 9.72 2.05 4.65
CA LYS A 58 9.42 0.63 4.42
C LYS A 58 9.75 -0.20 5.65
N SER A 59 10.90 0.07 6.29
CA SER A 59 11.32 -0.59 7.53
C SER A 59 10.36 -0.29 8.68
N GLU A 60 9.97 0.98 8.87
CA GLU A 60 9.04 1.38 9.93
C GLU A 60 7.67 0.70 9.74
N LEU A 61 7.12 0.73 8.52
CA LEU A 61 5.86 0.07 8.20
C LEU A 61 5.91 -1.44 8.42
N SER A 62 6.98 -2.09 7.95
CA SER A 62 7.16 -3.54 8.13
C SER A 62 7.29 -3.97 9.59
N SER A 63 7.65 -3.05 10.49
CA SER A 63 7.72 -3.32 11.94
C SER A 63 6.38 -3.17 12.66
N GLN A 64 5.33 -2.71 11.98
CA GLN A 64 4.03 -2.38 12.55
C GLN A 64 2.91 -3.29 12.00
N PRO A 65 1.86 -3.57 12.79
CA PRO A 65 0.67 -4.24 12.28
C PRO A 65 0.02 -3.41 11.16
N LEU A 66 -0.59 -4.10 10.18
CA LEU A 66 -1.20 -3.48 8.99
C LEU A 66 -2.17 -2.33 9.34
N GLY A 67 -2.94 -2.46 10.42
CA GLY A 67 -3.84 -1.42 10.93
C GLY A 67 -3.16 -0.14 11.45
N LYS A 68 -1.84 0.00 11.38
CA LYS A 68 -1.12 1.26 11.62
C LYS A 68 -0.49 1.85 10.36
N TRP A 69 -0.63 1.18 9.22
CA TRP A 69 -0.04 1.63 7.96
C TRP A 69 -0.75 2.85 7.41
N ARG A 70 -2.09 2.84 7.39
CA ARG A 70 -2.89 3.93 6.80
C ARG A 70 -2.51 5.33 7.32
N PRO A 71 -2.43 5.59 8.65
CA PRO A 71 -1.94 6.88 9.15
C PRO A 71 -0.57 7.28 8.59
N THR A 72 0.38 6.35 8.56
CA THR A 72 1.75 6.57 8.09
C THR A 72 1.81 6.87 6.59
N VAL A 73 1.10 6.10 5.76
CA VAL A 73 1.05 6.30 4.31
C VAL A 73 0.34 7.61 3.96
N VAL A 74 -0.80 7.91 4.60
CA VAL A 74 -1.54 9.15 4.37
C VAL A 74 -0.68 10.38 4.68
N CYS A 75 0.03 10.37 5.81
CA CYS A 75 0.87 11.51 6.19
C CYS A 75 2.04 11.73 5.22
N ASP A 76 2.69 10.66 4.74
CA ASP A 76 3.75 10.79 3.72
C ASP A 76 3.20 11.33 2.39
N VAL A 77 2.04 10.86 1.94
CA VAL A 77 1.36 11.36 0.72
C VAL A 77 1.02 12.86 0.86
N LEU A 78 0.69 13.32 2.06
CA LEU A 78 0.44 14.74 2.36
C LEU A 78 1.73 15.57 2.52
N GLY A 79 2.91 14.94 2.40
CA GLY A 79 4.22 15.61 2.49
C GLY A 79 4.82 15.64 3.89
N PHE A 80 4.17 15.07 4.90
CA PHE A 80 4.68 14.97 6.26
C PHE A 80 5.62 13.77 6.39
N ARG A 81 6.92 14.02 6.21
CA ARG A 81 7.94 13.00 6.08
C ARG A 81 8.23 12.25 7.39
N ILE A 82 8.66 11.00 7.26
CA ILE A 82 9.19 10.20 8.37
C ILE A 82 10.45 10.86 8.95
N GLY A 83 10.62 10.77 10.27
CA GLY A 83 11.72 11.40 11.00
C GLY A 83 11.55 12.90 11.31
N SER A 84 10.47 13.54 10.85
CA SER A 84 10.10 14.90 11.24
C SER A 84 9.12 14.91 12.41
N THR A 85 9.13 16.00 13.20
CA THR A 85 8.18 16.23 14.31
C THR A 85 6.76 16.34 13.76
N GLU A 86 6.57 17.10 12.70
CA GLU A 86 5.29 17.31 12.02
C GLU A 86 4.74 15.98 11.46
N GLY A 87 5.62 15.13 10.94
CA GLY A 87 5.30 13.76 10.55
C GLY A 87 4.78 12.93 11.71
N ALA A 88 5.42 12.98 12.87
CA ALA A 88 4.99 12.22 14.05
C ALA A 88 3.60 12.67 14.53
N GLU A 89 3.38 13.99 14.61
CA GLU A 89 2.10 14.57 15.00
C GLU A 89 0.96 14.22 14.03
N CYS A 90 1.23 14.27 12.72
CA CYS A 90 0.27 13.84 11.70
C CYS A 90 -0.14 12.38 11.90
N ARG A 91 0.83 11.48 12.09
CA ARG A 91 0.56 10.04 12.26
C ARG A 91 -0.26 9.76 13.53
N GLU A 92 0.10 10.39 14.64
CA GLU A 92 -0.65 10.26 15.89
C GLU A 92 -2.08 10.77 15.74
N THR A 93 -2.27 11.93 15.11
CA THR A 93 -3.60 12.49 14.87
C THR A 93 -4.44 11.57 13.99
N LYS A 94 -3.89 11.10 12.85
CA LYS A 94 -4.58 10.17 11.96
C LYS A 94 -4.89 8.82 12.61
N TYR A 95 -4.00 8.34 13.48
CA TYR A 95 -4.28 7.13 14.25
C TYR A 95 -5.43 7.34 15.24
N LYS A 96 -5.44 8.44 15.99
CA LYS A 96 -6.55 8.77 16.91
C LYS A 96 -7.88 8.92 16.17
N GLU A 97 -7.89 9.62 15.03
CA GLU A 97 -9.08 9.77 14.19
C GLU A 97 -9.61 8.43 13.68
N ARG A 98 -8.71 7.53 13.30
CA ARG A 98 -9.08 6.18 12.88
C ARG A 98 -9.68 5.37 14.04
N MET A 99 -9.05 5.41 15.21
CA MET A 99 -9.56 4.67 16.38
C MET A 99 -10.91 5.23 16.85
N ALA A 100 -11.10 6.55 16.77
CA ALA A 100 -12.37 7.21 17.09
C ALA A 100 -13.51 6.90 16.11
N THR A 101 -13.21 6.29 14.96
CA THR A 101 -14.20 5.85 13.97
C THR A 101 -14.14 4.34 13.73
N ALA A 102 -13.45 3.58 14.59
CA ALA A 102 -13.15 2.16 14.35
C ALA A 102 -14.42 1.32 14.14
N ASP A 103 -15.50 1.67 14.82
CA ASP A 103 -16.83 1.07 14.68
C ASP A 103 -17.49 1.33 13.31
N GLN A 104 -16.98 2.28 12.53
CA GLN A 104 -17.43 2.63 11.17
C GLN A 104 -16.63 1.94 10.05
N TRP A 105 -15.66 1.10 10.41
CA TRP A 105 -14.85 0.32 9.48
C TRP A 105 -15.22 -1.16 9.59
N ASN A 106 -15.16 -1.86 8.47
CA ASN A 106 -15.17 -3.32 8.44
C ASN A 106 -13.80 -3.86 8.86
N ALA A 107 -13.76 -5.15 9.25
CA ALA A 107 -12.52 -5.83 9.61
C ALA A 107 -11.52 -5.90 8.43
N ASP A 108 -12.03 -5.85 7.20
CA ASP A 108 -11.22 -5.81 5.98
C ASP A 108 -10.62 -4.42 5.70
N GLY A 109 -11.05 -3.36 6.40
CA GLY A 109 -10.58 -1.99 6.18
C GLY A 109 -11.45 -1.16 5.23
N SER A 110 -12.53 -1.72 4.69
CA SER A 110 -13.54 -0.97 3.93
C SER A 110 -14.40 -0.09 4.85
N TYR A 111 -14.79 1.09 4.37
CA TYR A 111 -15.65 2.00 5.13
C TYR A 111 -17.11 1.56 5.02
N LYS A 112 -17.75 1.25 6.16
CA LYS A 112 -19.19 0.91 6.21
C LYS A 112 -20.05 2.09 6.70
N GLY A 113 -19.45 3.12 7.29
CA GLY A 113 -20.17 4.28 7.79
C GLY A 113 -20.60 4.18 9.26
N PRO A 114 -21.10 5.29 9.83
CA PRO A 114 -21.67 5.31 11.18
C PRO A 114 -22.90 4.41 11.28
N SER A 115 -23.07 3.75 12.42
CA SER A 115 -24.27 2.96 12.70
C SER A 115 -25.52 3.84 12.77
N ASP A 116 -26.69 3.25 12.54
CA ASP A 116 -27.98 3.94 12.72
C ASP A 116 -28.12 4.53 14.13
N GLU A 117 -27.60 3.83 15.14
CA GLU A 117 -27.56 4.32 16.52
C GLU A 117 -26.68 5.58 16.67
N CYS A 118 -25.52 5.61 16.02
CA CYS A 118 -24.65 6.79 16.05
C CYS A 118 -25.31 7.98 15.34
N LEU A 119 -25.94 7.74 14.19
CA LEU A 119 -26.69 8.75 13.45
C LEU A 119 -27.84 9.30 14.28
N ALA A 120 -28.60 8.44 14.97
CA ALA A 120 -29.70 8.84 15.84
C ALA A 120 -29.23 9.65 17.05
N ARG A 121 -28.04 9.36 17.60
CA ARG A 121 -27.43 10.13 18.70
C ARG A 121 -27.03 11.55 18.27
N ASN A 122 -26.69 11.75 17.00
CA ASN A 122 -26.33 13.04 16.40
C ASN A 122 -25.36 13.91 17.24
N LYS A 123 -24.36 13.27 17.87
CA LYS A 123 -23.32 13.96 18.65
C LYS A 123 -22.14 14.27 17.75
N THR A 124 -21.68 15.51 17.75
CA THR A 124 -20.51 15.92 16.98
C THR A 124 -19.40 16.48 17.85
N ASP A 125 -18.15 16.38 17.38
CA ASP A 125 -17.02 17.08 17.99
C ASP A 125 -17.05 18.58 17.64
N LYS A 126 -16.05 19.33 18.13
CA LYS A 126 -15.90 20.78 17.88
C LYS A 126 -15.74 21.16 16.40
N TRP A 127 -15.54 20.17 15.52
CA TRP A 127 -15.37 20.34 14.07
C TRP A 127 -16.58 19.82 13.28
N GLY A 128 -17.67 19.42 13.95
CA GLY A 128 -18.87 18.92 13.30
C GLY A 128 -18.80 17.46 12.85
N ARG A 129 -17.81 16.69 13.31
CA ARG A 129 -17.67 15.26 12.97
C ARG A 129 -18.48 14.40 13.94
N LEU A 130 -19.26 13.45 13.43
CA LEU A 130 -20.03 12.49 14.24
C LEU A 130 -19.12 11.67 15.17
N ILE A 131 -19.48 11.64 16.46
CA ILE A 131 -18.79 10.85 17.50
C ILE A 131 -19.53 9.53 17.67
N CYS A 132 -18.99 8.48 17.06
CA CYS A 132 -19.47 7.11 17.20
C CYS A 132 -18.54 6.36 18.15
N GLY A 133 -18.96 6.28 19.41
CA GLY A 133 -18.18 5.77 20.54
C GLY A 133 -19.01 5.77 21.81
#